data_AF-A0A7S4BEV2-F1
#
_entry.id   AF-A0A7S4BEV2-F1
#
_cell.length_a   1.000
_cell.length_b   1.000
_cell.length_c   1.000
_cell.angle_alpha   90.00
_cell.angle_beta   90.00
_cell.angle_gamma   90.00
#
_symmetry.space_group_name_H-M   'P 1'
#
loop_
_entity.id
_entity.type
_entity.pdbx_description
1 polymer ?
#
loop_
_entity_poly.entity_id
_entity_poly.type
_entity_poly.pdbx_seq_one_letter_code
_entity_poly.pdbx_strand_id
1 'polypeptide(L)'
;MPWLLRPEDATDPLEALLFIHVPRCGGTSLTKHFHVVSKSAQEAKCISKLTLHYFGYRYRVLEDSNFPLKTWENLYALCALITWAVLYFAFEYTWAWSFFSQAFGIFFSSTFLFTAPALRVTLIRRVWIIALRVIGAYSTKRLYGGHTTGIILHFTAQRMLATHYVSAQEMSTASSFAIVRNPFSRMVSIYMYNRCGSCESFKGFVKEWHRKLKRREKIRLETGAHDPIEEWDEYCHLLPMHEFTHAADGKQLVRYIVKQEEHKSLHTATPSPSVKNISTALKEALMTMPHTNNRKRSKPWKEYFDAETEQLVRDMYARDFEVFGYSPSLNESAKAVGTTASDPPPGGWPEPAVVSLVKRVSSSVSSRLTSSHASSRDTRETRETRSTRNTRNTVGTPEGGSSGGSDVHRACFASPTKQAGKHASHGNFTSLAAMSKISEAGATSTPNGRSMSAAS
;
A
#
# COMPACT_ATOMS: atom_id res chain seq x y z
N MET A 1 -2.78 -8.06 -6.14
CA MET A 1 -4.20 -7.85 -6.33
C MET A 1 -4.70 -9.10 -6.97
N PRO A 2 -5.37 -9.96 -6.23
CA PRO A 2 -5.30 -11.36 -6.54
C PRO A 2 -6.34 -11.76 -7.56
N TRP A 3 -5.93 -12.65 -8.45
CA TRP A 3 -6.89 -13.53 -9.09
C TRP A 3 -7.58 -14.36 -8.00
N LEU A 4 -8.85 -14.05 -7.75
CA LEU A 4 -9.69 -14.81 -6.82
C LEU A 4 -10.08 -16.15 -7.47
N LEU A 5 -10.44 -16.05 -8.76
CA LEU A 5 -10.68 -17.17 -9.67
C LEU A 5 -9.99 -16.85 -11.00
N ARG A 6 -9.10 -17.74 -11.47
CA ARG A 6 -8.36 -17.52 -12.73
C ARG A 6 -9.14 -18.07 -13.93
N PRO A 7 -8.86 -17.60 -15.15
CA PRO A 7 -9.54 -18.11 -16.34
C PRO A 7 -9.47 -19.62 -16.48
N GLU A 8 -8.33 -20.24 -16.16
CA GLU A 8 -8.20 -21.71 -16.20
C GLU A 8 -8.85 -22.45 -15.03
N ASP A 9 -9.17 -21.75 -13.94
CA ASP A 9 -9.87 -22.32 -12.78
C ASP A 9 -11.39 -22.11 -12.88
N ALA A 10 -11.85 -21.27 -13.82
CA ALA A 10 -13.25 -20.89 -14.00
C ALA A 10 -13.93 -21.81 -15.04
N THR A 11 -15.23 -22.04 -14.89
CA THR A 11 -16.01 -22.80 -15.88
C THR A 11 -16.15 -22.02 -17.19
N ASP A 12 -16.30 -20.69 -17.10
CA ASP A 12 -16.26 -19.76 -18.21
C ASP A 12 -15.20 -18.67 -17.94
N PRO A 13 -14.33 -18.30 -18.90
CA PRO A 13 -13.42 -17.15 -18.77
C PRO A 13 -14.09 -15.85 -18.29
N LEU A 14 -15.38 -15.62 -18.58
CA LEU A 14 -16.15 -14.47 -18.12
C LEU A 14 -16.45 -14.50 -16.60
N GLU A 15 -16.42 -15.69 -16.01
CA GLU A 15 -16.55 -15.90 -14.56
C GLU A 15 -15.22 -15.73 -13.82
N ALA A 16 -14.10 -15.59 -14.52
CA ALA A 16 -12.82 -15.28 -13.90
C ALA A 16 -12.91 -13.96 -13.12
N LEU A 17 -12.37 -13.94 -11.90
CA LEU A 17 -12.46 -12.82 -10.97
C LEU A 17 -11.07 -12.22 -10.73
N LEU A 18 -10.83 -11.06 -11.35
CA LEU A 18 -9.62 -10.27 -11.11
C LEU A 18 -9.93 -9.14 -10.12
N PHE A 19 -9.43 -9.26 -8.88
CA PHE A 19 -9.73 -8.28 -7.84
C PHE A 19 -8.64 -7.21 -7.72
N ILE A 20 -9.02 -5.98 -8.03
CA ILE A 20 -8.22 -4.78 -7.85
C ILE A 20 -8.32 -4.28 -6.40
N HIS A 21 -7.42 -4.78 -5.54
CA HIS A 21 -7.40 -4.51 -4.10
C HIS A 21 -6.96 -3.08 -3.75
N VAL A 22 -7.94 -2.19 -3.60
CA VAL A 22 -7.78 -0.86 -3.01
C VAL A 22 -7.55 -0.97 -1.49
N PRO A 23 -6.42 -0.49 -0.95
CA PRO A 23 -6.13 -0.58 0.47
C PRO A 23 -7.25 0.04 1.33
N ARG A 24 -7.63 -0.69 2.38
CA ARG A 24 -8.59 -0.26 3.43
C ARG A 24 -10.05 -0.08 2.98
N CYS A 25 -10.41 -0.66 1.84
CA CYS A 25 -11.78 -0.71 1.31
C CYS A 25 -12.46 -2.10 1.43
N GLY A 26 -11.98 -2.97 2.34
CA GLY A 26 -12.63 -4.26 2.63
C GLY A 26 -12.10 -5.48 1.84
N GLY A 27 -11.08 -5.30 0.99
CA GLY A 27 -10.56 -6.38 0.14
C GLY A 27 -9.90 -7.55 0.85
N THR A 28 -9.35 -7.36 2.05
CA THR A 28 -8.78 -8.44 2.89
C THR A 28 -9.72 -9.63 3.05
N SER A 29 -11.01 -9.38 3.26
CA SER A 29 -11.96 -10.44 3.57
C SER A 29 -12.16 -11.36 2.36
N LEU A 30 -12.14 -10.81 1.15
CA LEU A 30 -12.12 -11.59 -0.11
C LEU A 30 -10.85 -12.42 -0.25
N THR A 31 -9.68 -11.83 -0.01
CA THR A 31 -8.42 -12.58 -0.19
C THR A 31 -8.31 -13.77 0.75
N LYS A 32 -8.84 -13.64 1.97
CA LYS A 32 -8.98 -14.74 2.94
C LYS A 32 -10.01 -15.79 2.47
N HIS A 33 -11.18 -15.34 2.04
CA HIS A 33 -12.27 -16.23 1.59
C HIS A 33 -11.85 -17.10 0.41
N PHE A 34 -11.13 -16.53 -0.56
CA PHE A 34 -10.63 -17.26 -1.74
C PHE A 34 -9.31 -17.98 -1.51
N HIS A 35 -8.83 -18.05 -0.26
CA HIS A 35 -7.57 -18.69 0.12
C HIS A 35 -6.37 -18.28 -0.76
N VAL A 36 -6.32 -17.00 -1.15
CA VAL A 36 -5.34 -16.47 -2.12
C VAL A 36 -3.91 -16.79 -1.69
N VAL A 37 -3.60 -16.66 -0.40
CA VAL A 37 -2.26 -16.95 0.14
C VAL A 37 -1.90 -18.42 -0.08
N SER A 38 -2.80 -19.34 0.27
CA SER A 38 -2.58 -20.77 0.15
C SER A 38 -2.43 -21.18 -1.32
N LYS A 39 -3.30 -20.68 -2.20
CA LYS A 39 -3.20 -20.91 -3.66
C LYS A 39 -1.89 -20.37 -4.23
N SER A 40 -1.48 -19.17 -3.81
CA SER A 40 -0.20 -18.57 -4.22
C SER A 40 1.00 -19.41 -3.78
N ALA A 41 0.95 -19.95 -2.56
CA ALA A 41 2.01 -20.76 -1.98
C ALA A 41 2.07 -22.18 -2.59
N GLN A 42 0.94 -22.75 -3.00
CA GLN A 42 0.89 -24.06 -3.68
C GLN A 42 1.60 -24.04 -5.04
N GLU A 43 1.54 -22.91 -5.75
CA GLU A 43 2.19 -22.72 -7.05
C GLU A 43 3.66 -22.28 -6.94
N ALA A 44 4.14 -22.00 -5.72
CA ALA A 44 5.47 -21.49 -5.48
C ALA A 44 6.51 -22.61 -5.24
N LYS A 45 7.78 -22.33 -5.55
CA LYS A 45 8.92 -23.21 -5.21
C LYS A 45 9.07 -23.33 -3.69
N CYS A 46 9.80 -24.34 -3.21
CA CYS A 46 9.93 -24.68 -1.78
C CYS A 46 10.17 -23.47 -0.85
N ILE A 47 11.21 -22.66 -1.11
CA ILE A 47 11.52 -21.48 -0.28
C ILE A 47 10.41 -20.41 -0.40
N SER A 48 9.99 -20.09 -1.63
CA SER A 48 8.92 -19.11 -1.88
C SER A 48 7.59 -19.50 -1.23
N LYS A 49 7.28 -20.79 -1.14
CA LYS A 49 6.10 -21.31 -0.47
C LYS A 49 6.13 -20.99 1.02
N LEU A 50 7.25 -21.28 1.70
CA LEU A 50 7.43 -20.94 3.11
C LEU A 50 7.35 -19.42 3.33
N THR A 51 8.01 -18.64 2.47
CA THR A 51 8.06 -17.18 2.63
C THR A 51 6.72 -16.52 2.32
N LEU A 52 5.91 -17.05 1.40
CA LEU A 52 4.52 -16.63 1.16
C LEU A 52 3.60 -16.95 2.34
N HIS A 53 3.75 -18.13 2.95
CA HIS A 53 3.00 -18.46 4.18
C HIS A 53 3.38 -17.52 5.33
N TYR A 54 4.67 -17.27 5.52
CA TYR A 54 5.15 -16.31 6.51
C TYR A 54 4.64 -14.90 6.23
N PHE A 55 4.71 -14.44 4.97
CA PHE A 55 4.15 -13.15 4.56
C PHE A 55 2.65 -13.04 4.86
N GLY A 56 1.87 -14.07 4.54
CA GLY A 56 0.43 -14.11 4.84
C GLY A 56 0.13 -14.14 6.34
N TYR A 57 0.94 -14.85 7.14
CA TYR A 57 0.88 -14.83 8.59
C TYR A 57 1.16 -13.42 9.14
N ARG A 58 2.27 -12.80 8.73
CA ARG A 58 2.64 -11.44 9.14
C ARG A 58 1.58 -10.42 8.75
N TYR A 59 1.03 -10.53 7.55
CA TYR A 59 -0.06 -9.67 7.10
C TYR A 59 -1.27 -9.77 8.03
N ARG A 60 -1.68 -10.99 8.40
CA ARG A 60 -2.79 -11.22 9.36
C ARG A 60 -2.51 -10.62 10.74
N VAL A 61 -1.30 -10.81 11.26
CA VAL A 61 -0.89 -10.24 12.55
C VAL A 61 -1.02 -8.70 12.54
N LEU A 62 -0.61 -8.06 11.45
CA LEU A 62 -0.71 -6.59 11.29
C LEU A 62 -2.15 -6.09 11.08
N GLU A 63 -3.05 -6.97 10.62
CA GLU A 63 -4.49 -6.67 10.57
C GLU A 63 -5.15 -6.66 11.94
N ASP A 64 -4.54 -7.28 12.95
CA ASP A 64 -5.07 -7.31 14.31
C ASP A 64 -4.42 -6.26 15.22
N SER A 65 -3.11 -6.03 15.09
CA SER A 65 -2.37 -5.04 15.89
C SER A 65 -1.35 -4.25 15.07
N ASN A 66 -1.18 -2.97 15.40
CA ASN A 66 -0.14 -2.13 14.81
C ASN A 66 1.27 -2.49 15.34
N PHE A 67 1.34 -2.94 16.60
CA PHE A 67 2.56 -3.40 17.28
C PHE A 67 2.26 -4.75 17.94
N PRO A 68 2.45 -5.86 17.22
CA PRO A 68 2.00 -7.15 17.67
C PRO A 68 2.97 -7.73 18.71
N LEU A 69 2.58 -7.71 19.98
CA LEU A 69 3.39 -8.29 21.07
C LEU A 69 3.18 -9.81 21.20
N LYS A 70 1.99 -10.30 20.91
CA LYS A 70 1.62 -11.73 21.01
C LYS A 70 1.80 -12.41 19.65
N THR A 71 3.03 -12.84 19.36
CA THR A 71 3.41 -13.49 18.11
C THR A 71 4.31 -14.69 18.37
N TRP A 72 4.40 -15.62 17.41
CA TRP A 72 5.32 -16.74 17.50
C TRP A 72 6.79 -16.29 17.47
N GLU A 73 7.10 -15.21 16.77
CA GLU A 73 8.43 -14.59 16.73
C GLU A 73 8.83 -14.03 18.09
N ASN A 74 7.91 -13.41 18.82
CA ASN A 74 8.20 -12.89 20.15
C ASN A 74 8.26 -14.00 21.19
N LEU A 75 7.48 -15.08 21.04
CA LEU A 75 7.65 -16.28 21.85
C LEU A 75 9.04 -16.90 21.61
N TYR A 76 9.46 -17.02 20.34
CA TYR A 76 10.79 -17.48 19.99
C TYR A 76 11.88 -16.58 20.58
N ALA A 77 11.73 -15.26 20.44
CA ALA A 77 12.66 -14.29 21.02
C ALA A 77 12.75 -14.42 22.54
N LEU A 78 11.62 -14.64 23.23
CA LEU A 78 11.59 -14.89 24.67
C LEU A 78 12.35 -16.19 25.03
N CYS A 79 12.09 -17.29 24.31
CA CYS A 79 12.81 -18.54 24.52
C CYS A 79 14.32 -18.39 24.28
N ALA A 80 14.72 -17.70 23.20
CA ALA A 80 16.12 -17.43 22.91
C ALA A 80 16.78 -16.54 23.98
N LEU A 81 16.05 -15.57 24.53
CA LEU A 81 16.52 -14.73 25.63
C LEU A 81 16.70 -15.53 26.94
N ILE A 82 15.78 -16.46 27.24
CA ILE A 82 15.91 -17.36 28.39
C ILE A 82 17.14 -18.27 28.20
N THR A 83 17.30 -18.86 27.02
CA THR A 83 18.48 -19.68 26.69
C THR A 83 19.78 -18.88 26.83
N TRP A 84 19.81 -17.63 26.34
CA TRP A 84 20.94 -16.73 26.57
C TRP A 84 21.25 -16.56 28.05
N ALA A 85 20.25 -16.24 28.87
CA ALA A 85 20.45 -16.00 30.30
C ALA A 85 21.01 -17.25 30.99
N VAL A 86 20.48 -18.44 30.68
CA VAL A 86 20.98 -19.70 31.23
C VAL A 86 22.44 -19.95 30.81
N LEU A 87 22.74 -19.85 29.50
CA LEU A 87 24.10 -20.09 29.00
C LEU A 87 25.12 -19.08 29.53
N TYR A 88 24.70 -17.82 29.71
CA TYR A 88 25.58 -16.75 30.18
C TYR A 88 25.84 -16.87 31.68
N PHE A 89 24.80 -17.01 32.50
CA PHE A 89 24.95 -16.98 33.96
C PHE A 89 25.33 -18.33 34.57
N ALA A 90 24.92 -19.46 34.00
CA ALA A 90 25.23 -20.77 34.58
C ALA A 90 26.54 -21.39 34.05
N PHE A 91 26.98 -20.96 32.86
CA PHE A 91 28.09 -21.63 32.16
C PHE A 91 29.14 -20.67 31.59
N GLU A 92 28.96 -19.35 31.75
CA GLU A 92 29.89 -18.31 31.27
C GLU A 92 30.23 -18.42 29.75
N TYR A 93 29.31 -18.98 28.95
CA TYR A 93 29.56 -19.15 27.52
C TYR A 93 29.48 -17.81 26.79
N THR A 94 30.62 -17.36 26.24
CA THR A 94 30.69 -16.15 25.40
C THR A 94 29.79 -16.21 24.16
N TRP A 95 29.54 -17.42 23.64
CA TRP A 95 28.62 -17.64 22.51
C TRP A 95 27.15 -17.37 22.86
N ALA A 96 26.80 -17.27 24.14
CA ALA A 96 25.45 -16.92 24.57
C ALA A 96 24.98 -15.59 23.95
N TRP A 97 25.88 -14.62 23.75
CA TRP A 97 25.55 -13.32 23.14
C TRP A 97 24.91 -13.41 21.75
N SER A 98 25.13 -14.51 21.01
CA SER A 98 24.46 -14.76 19.73
C SER A 98 22.94 -14.94 19.92
N PHE A 99 22.51 -15.67 20.95
CA PHE A 99 21.10 -15.85 21.30
C PHE A 99 20.46 -14.54 21.76
N PHE A 100 21.17 -13.72 22.53
CA PHE A 100 20.70 -12.38 22.90
C PHE A 100 20.48 -11.50 21.67
N SER A 101 21.48 -11.42 20.79
CA SER A 101 21.42 -10.63 19.57
C SER A 101 20.26 -11.10 18.67
N GLN A 102 20.08 -12.41 18.53
CA GLN A 102 18.97 -12.98 17.77
C GLN A 102 17.61 -12.67 18.39
N ALA A 103 17.46 -12.86 19.71
CA ALA A 103 16.23 -12.54 20.43
C ALA A 103 15.86 -11.06 20.26
N PHE A 104 16.81 -10.16 20.49
CA PHE A 104 16.63 -8.73 20.33
C PHE A 104 16.30 -8.36 18.88
N GLY A 105 17.05 -8.89 17.92
CA GLY A 105 16.84 -8.64 16.50
C GLY A 105 15.46 -9.08 16.02
N ILE A 106 15.01 -10.28 16.40
CA ILE A 106 13.69 -10.79 16.04
C ILE A 106 12.58 -10.00 16.73
N PHE A 107 12.70 -9.74 18.03
CA PHE A 107 11.71 -8.95 18.76
C PHE A 107 11.57 -7.56 18.15
N PHE A 108 12.69 -6.85 17.98
CA PHE A 108 12.70 -5.48 17.48
C PHE A 108 12.19 -5.40 16.04
N SER A 109 12.67 -6.28 15.17
CA SER A 109 12.28 -6.26 13.76
C SER A 109 10.81 -6.67 13.57
N SER A 110 10.35 -7.73 14.22
CA SER A 110 8.97 -8.23 14.06
C SER A 110 7.94 -7.38 14.81
N THR A 111 8.30 -6.71 15.90
CA THR A 111 7.36 -5.91 16.69
C THR A 111 7.32 -4.45 16.25
N PHE A 112 8.44 -3.88 15.79
CA PHE A 112 8.54 -2.44 15.50
C PHE A 112 8.87 -2.14 14.04
N LEU A 113 9.93 -2.74 13.46
CA LEU A 113 10.38 -2.35 12.11
C LEU A 113 9.48 -2.84 10.98
N PHE A 114 9.04 -4.09 11.03
CA PHE A 114 8.24 -4.72 9.99
C PHE A 114 6.75 -4.64 10.33
N THR A 115 6.32 -3.42 10.64
CA THR A 115 4.94 -3.06 10.95
C THR A 115 4.40 -2.02 9.98
N ALA A 116 3.08 -1.95 9.82
CA ALA A 116 2.46 -0.95 8.95
C ALA A 116 2.86 0.50 9.29
N PRO A 117 2.90 0.93 10.57
CA PRO A 117 3.36 2.27 10.94
C PRO A 117 4.82 2.54 10.55
N ALA A 118 5.73 1.58 10.73
CA ALA A 118 7.15 1.77 10.43
C ALA A 118 7.43 1.81 8.91
N LEU A 119 6.65 1.08 8.11
CA LEU A 119 6.72 1.12 6.64
C LEU A 119 6.29 2.49 6.05
N ARG A 120 5.82 3.43 6.87
CA ARG A 120 5.67 4.84 6.47
C ARG A 120 7.00 5.56 6.28
N VAL A 121 8.07 5.07 6.90
CA VAL A 121 9.44 5.57 6.74
C VAL A 121 10.02 4.98 5.46
N THR A 122 10.38 5.83 4.50
CA THR A 122 10.85 5.40 3.16
C THR A 122 12.04 4.46 3.24
N LEU A 123 13.04 4.73 4.09
CA LEU A 123 14.21 3.87 4.23
C LEU A 123 13.85 2.45 4.71
N ILE A 124 13.05 2.36 5.78
CA ILE A 124 12.60 1.06 6.34
C ILE A 124 11.80 0.30 5.28
N ARG A 125 10.89 0.98 4.58
CA ARG A 125 10.10 0.37 3.50
C ARG A 125 10.97 -0.16 2.36
N ARG A 126 11.97 0.59 1.92
CA ARG A 126 12.89 0.15 0.85
C ARG A 126 13.68 -1.10 1.28
N VAL A 127 14.23 -1.09 2.48
CA VAL A 127 14.93 -2.28 3.05
C VAL A 127 13.98 -3.48 3.11
N TRP A 128 12.74 -3.28 3.54
CA TRP A 128 11.73 -4.34 3.57
C TRP A 128 11.40 -4.89 2.18
N ILE A 129 11.21 -4.03 1.17
CA ILE A 129 10.93 -4.45 -0.22
C ILE A 129 12.11 -5.25 -0.80
N ILE A 130 13.35 -4.82 -0.53
CA ILE A 130 14.55 -5.56 -0.92
C ILE A 130 14.57 -6.93 -0.25
N ALA A 131 14.28 -7.00 1.05
CA ALA A 131 14.21 -8.26 1.77
C ALA A 131 13.15 -9.19 1.16
N LEU A 132 11.94 -8.69 0.86
CA LEU A 132 10.88 -9.45 0.19
C LEU A 132 11.31 -10.01 -1.18
N ARG A 133 12.08 -9.24 -1.95
CA ARG A 133 12.67 -9.70 -3.22
C ARG A 133 13.61 -10.87 -2.99
N VAL A 134 14.57 -10.71 -2.07
CA VAL A 134 15.61 -11.71 -1.82
C VAL A 134 15.01 -13.03 -1.35
N ILE A 135 13.97 -12.98 -0.50
CA ILE A 135 13.29 -14.19 0.01
C ILE A 135 12.26 -14.77 -0.97
N GLY A 136 11.98 -14.10 -2.09
CA GLY A 136 11.03 -14.56 -3.10
C GLY A 136 9.58 -14.73 -2.57
N ALA A 137 9.14 -13.84 -1.68
CA ALA A 137 7.81 -13.89 -1.06
C ALA A 137 6.72 -13.28 -1.97
N TYR A 138 6.61 -13.78 -3.21
CA TYR A 138 5.60 -13.33 -4.16
C TYR A 138 5.15 -14.43 -5.13
N SER A 139 3.97 -14.22 -5.72
CA SER A 139 3.44 -14.96 -6.85
C SER A 139 2.92 -13.96 -7.88
N THR A 140 3.52 -13.94 -9.07
CA THR A 140 3.01 -13.15 -10.20
C THR A 140 1.74 -13.75 -10.77
N LYS A 141 1.65 -15.08 -10.82
CA LYS A 141 0.48 -15.85 -11.32
C LYS A 141 -0.80 -15.55 -10.54
N ARG A 142 -0.70 -15.41 -9.22
CA ARG A 142 -1.82 -15.06 -8.33
C ARG A 142 -1.79 -13.61 -7.85
N LEU A 143 -0.83 -12.83 -8.34
CA LEU A 143 -0.67 -11.41 -8.03
C LEU A 143 -0.66 -11.14 -6.51
N TYR A 144 0.19 -11.85 -5.77
CA TYR A 144 0.26 -11.77 -4.31
C TYR A 144 1.70 -11.62 -3.82
N GLY A 145 1.89 -11.00 -2.64
CA GLY A 145 3.20 -10.79 -2.04
C GLY A 145 3.87 -9.47 -2.44
N GLY A 146 5.21 -9.43 -2.39
CA GLY A 146 6.01 -8.24 -2.70
C GLY A 146 7.21 -8.51 -3.60
N HIS A 147 7.44 -7.60 -4.55
CA HIS A 147 8.50 -7.63 -5.56
C HIS A 147 9.27 -6.30 -5.56
N THR A 148 10.31 -6.16 -6.38
CA THR A 148 11.01 -4.87 -6.60
C THR A 148 10.16 -3.82 -7.28
N THR A 149 8.95 -4.16 -7.68
CA THR A 149 8.01 -3.16 -8.19
C THR A 149 7.01 -2.77 -7.11
N GLY A 150 7.12 -3.35 -5.91
CA GLY A 150 6.29 -3.05 -4.76
C GLY A 150 5.48 -4.23 -4.23
N ILE A 151 4.48 -3.95 -3.40
CA ILE A 151 3.55 -4.94 -2.88
C ILE A 151 2.54 -5.23 -3.99
N ILE A 152 2.74 -6.33 -4.72
CA ILE A 152 1.89 -6.77 -5.85
C ILE A 152 0.42 -6.83 -5.43
N LEU A 153 0.14 -7.13 -4.15
CA LEU A 153 -1.22 -7.11 -3.61
C LEU A 153 -1.95 -5.78 -3.87
N HIS A 154 -1.25 -4.66 -3.96
CA HIS A 154 -1.79 -3.29 -4.04
C HIS A 154 -1.39 -2.53 -5.32
N PHE A 155 -1.05 -3.22 -6.40
CA PHE A 155 -0.74 -2.56 -7.68
C PHE A 155 -1.96 -1.92 -8.32
N THR A 156 -1.94 -0.65 -8.70
CA THR A 156 -3.02 -0.06 -9.51
C THR A 156 -3.31 -0.88 -10.78
N ALA A 157 -4.54 -0.85 -11.31
CA ALA A 157 -4.87 -1.51 -12.58
C ALA A 157 -3.93 -1.07 -13.72
N GLN A 158 -3.58 0.22 -13.78
CA GLN A 158 -2.64 0.74 -14.77
C GLN A 158 -1.25 0.10 -14.64
N ARG A 159 -0.69 0.07 -13.43
CA ARG A 159 0.57 -0.63 -13.14
C ARG A 159 0.57 -2.09 -13.55
N MET A 160 -0.53 -2.83 -13.35
CA MET A 160 -0.58 -4.23 -13.78
C MET A 160 -0.42 -4.42 -15.29
N LEU A 161 -1.08 -3.55 -16.05
CA LEU A 161 -1.00 -3.53 -17.50
C LEU A 161 0.41 -3.14 -17.93
N ALA A 162 1.00 -2.12 -17.30
CA ALA A 162 2.35 -1.65 -17.58
C ALA A 162 3.43 -2.69 -17.25
N THR A 163 3.25 -3.51 -16.21
CA THR A 163 4.18 -4.58 -15.85
C THR A 163 3.88 -5.91 -16.53
N HIS A 164 2.88 -5.97 -17.41
CA HIS A 164 2.41 -7.19 -18.08
C HIS A 164 2.07 -8.34 -17.12
N TYR A 165 1.72 -8.03 -15.88
CA TYR A 165 1.25 -9.02 -14.92
C TYR A 165 -0.20 -9.44 -15.20
N VAL A 166 -0.94 -8.55 -15.86
CA VAL A 166 -2.25 -8.82 -16.44
C VAL A 166 -2.21 -8.21 -17.83
N SER A 167 -2.52 -9.00 -18.85
CA SER A 167 -2.72 -8.49 -20.19
C SER A 167 -4.01 -7.66 -20.25
N ALA A 168 -4.07 -6.74 -21.20
CA ALA A 168 -5.30 -5.98 -21.42
C ALA A 168 -6.49 -6.87 -21.80
N GLN A 169 -6.23 -7.96 -22.52
CA GLN A 169 -7.25 -8.94 -22.85
C GLN A 169 -7.79 -9.56 -21.56
N GLU A 170 -6.94 -10.09 -20.68
CA GLU A 170 -7.36 -10.63 -19.38
C GLU A 170 -8.12 -9.61 -18.53
N MET A 171 -7.65 -8.35 -18.47
CA MET A 171 -8.35 -7.27 -17.74
C MET A 171 -9.76 -7.01 -18.28
N SER A 172 -9.94 -7.17 -19.60
CA SER A 172 -11.19 -6.91 -20.31
C SER A 172 -12.17 -8.09 -20.30
N THR A 173 -11.67 -9.33 -20.39
CA THR A 173 -12.47 -10.54 -20.47
C THR A 173 -12.86 -11.04 -19.09
N ALA A 174 -11.98 -10.93 -18.09
CA ALA A 174 -12.32 -11.25 -16.72
C ALA A 174 -13.37 -10.28 -16.16
N SER A 175 -14.11 -10.74 -15.16
CA SER A 175 -14.89 -9.89 -14.27
C SER A 175 -13.96 -9.09 -13.35
N SER A 176 -13.20 -8.15 -13.92
CA SER A 176 -12.27 -7.28 -13.18
C SER A 176 -13.03 -6.26 -12.32
N PHE A 177 -12.69 -6.16 -11.04
CA PHE A 177 -13.44 -5.29 -10.14
C PHE A 177 -12.61 -4.70 -9.02
N ALA A 178 -13.08 -3.60 -8.45
CA ALA A 178 -12.52 -2.99 -7.25
C ALA A 178 -13.61 -2.73 -6.22
N ILE A 179 -13.25 -2.75 -4.94
CA ILE A 179 -14.10 -2.24 -3.87
C ILE A 179 -13.54 -0.89 -3.44
N VAL A 180 -14.36 0.14 -3.51
CA VAL A 180 -14.06 1.51 -3.05
C VAL A 180 -14.88 1.82 -1.80
N ARG A 181 -14.56 2.91 -1.12
CA ARG A 181 -15.21 3.30 0.14
C ARG A 181 -15.28 4.81 0.22
N ASN A 182 -16.34 5.36 0.82
CA ASN A 182 -16.41 6.80 1.10
C ASN A 182 -15.05 7.37 1.58
N PRO A 183 -14.49 8.42 0.91
CA PRO A 183 -13.13 8.88 1.18
C PRO A 183 -12.86 9.30 2.64
N PHE A 184 -13.84 9.91 3.32
CA PHE A 184 -13.71 10.25 4.75
C PHE A 184 -13.63 8.99 5.62
N SER A 185 -14.54 8.04 5.40
CA SER A 185 -14.55 6.76 6.11
C SER A 185 -13.27 5.95 5.83
N ARG A 186 -12.73 6.05 4.61
CA ARG A 186 -11.43 5.47 4.23
C ARG A 186 -10.27 6.13 4.97
N MET A 187 -10.20 7.45 5.07
CA MET A 187 -9.14 8.15 5.80
C MET A 187 -9.06 7.70 7.27
N VAL A 188 -10.20 7.57 7.95
CA VAL A 188 -10.22 7.03 9.33
C VAL A 188 -9.73 5.58 9.36
N SER A 189 -10.09 4.76 8.37
CA SER A 189 -9.62 3.37 8.25
C SER A 189 -8.10 3.28 8.03
N ILE A 190 -7.53 4.21 7.25
CA ILE A 190 -6.10 4.34 7.01
C ILE A 190 -5.39 4.79 8.30
N TYR A 191 -5.90 5.81 8.99
CA TYR A 191 -5.37 6.28 10.27
C TYR A 191 -5.34 5.16 11.30
N MET A 192 -6.45 4.45 11.51
CA MET A 192 -6.52 3.38 12.52
C MET A 192 -5.55 2.24 12.24
N TYR A 193 -5.23 1.99 10.97
CA TYR A 193 -4.27 0.97 10.55
C TYR A 193 -2.81 1.44 10.67
N ASN A 194 -2.54 2.72 10.36
CA ASN A 194 -1.18 3.24 10.23
C ASN A 194 -0.68 4.07 11.41
N ARG A 195 -1.54 4.41 12.36
CA ARG A 195 -1.16 5.25 13.50
C ARG A 195 -0.11 4.60 14.38
N CYS A 196 0.82 5.42 14.87
CA CYS A 196 1.82 5.04 15.87
C CYS A 196 1.20 4.99 17.28
N GLY A 197 0.25 4.07 17.49
CA GLY A 197 -0.42 3.90 18.78
C GLY A 197 -1.23 5.12 19.20
N SER A 198 -1.25 5.39 20.51
CA SER A 198 -1.92 6.56 21.11
C SER A 198 -1.14 7.88 20.93
N CYS A 199 0.13 7.81 20.53
CA CYS A 199 1.00 8.98 20.41
C CYS A 199 0.71 9.84 19.17
N GLU A 200 -0.16 9.39 18.27
CA GLU A 200 -0.47 10.08 17.02
C GLU A 200 -1.95 10.46 16.94
N SER A 201 -2.23 11.76 16.93
CA SER A 201 -3.58 12.27 16.75
C SER A 201 -4.05 12.13 15.29
N PHE A 202 -5.37 12.00 15.09
CA PHE A 202 -5.95 11.95 13.74
C PHE A 202 -5.61 13.21 12.91
N LYS A 203 -5.71 14.38 13.53
CA LYS A 203 -5.38 15.66 12.91
C LYS A 203 -3.93 15.72 12.43
N GLY A 204 -2.98 15.32 13.28
CA GLY A 204 -1.56 15.25 12.90
C GLY A 204 -1.34 14.27 11.74
N PHE A 205 -1.98 13.10 11.80
CA PHE A 205 -1.92 12.10 10.74
C PHE A 205 -2.44 12.64 9.39
N VAL A 206 -3.60 13.28 9.36
CA VAL A 206 -4.21 13.83 8.12
C VAL A 206 -3.33 14.92 7.51
N LYS A 207 -2.79 15.84 8.32
CA LYS A 207 -1.85 16.87 7.84
C LYS A 207 -0.62 16.27 7.20
N GLU A 208 -0.03 15.26 7.84
CA GLU A 208 1.14 14.58 7.31
C GLU A 208 0.82 13.83 6.00
N TRP A 209 -0.34 13.18 5.93
CA TRP A 209 -0.79 12.48 4.72
C TRP A 209 -0.99 13.45 3.55
N HIS A 210 -1.66 14.58 3.81
CA HIS A 210 -1.89 15.63 2.83
C HIS A 210 -0.57 16.19 2.29
N ARG A 211 0.37 16.54 3.18
CA ARG A 211 1.70 17.02 2.82
C ARG A 211 2.45 16.03 1.93
N LYS A 212 2.40 14.73 2.24
CA LYS A 212 3.01 13.68 1.43
C LYS A 212 2.38 13.58 0.03
N LEU A 213 1.05 13.65 -0.04
CA LEU A 213 0.34 13.59 -1.32
C LEU A 213 0.65 14.82 -2.19
N LYS A 214 0.62 16.03 -1.62
CA LYS A 214 0.99 17.27 -2.35
C LYS A 214 2.44 17.27 -2.82
N ARG A 215 3.38 16.80 -1.99
CA ARG A 215 4.78 16.65 -2.41
C ARG A 215 4.90 15.73 -3.62
N ARG A 216 4.15 14.63 -3.62
CA ARG A 216 4.14 13.68 -4.73
C ARG A 216 3.52 14.27 -5.99
N GLU A 217 2.38 14.94 -5.89
CA GLU A 217 1.74 15.63 -7.01
C GLU A 217 2.71 16.63 -7.65
N LYS A 218 3.41 17.41 -6.82
CA LYS A 218 4.46 18.32 -7.27
C LYS A 218 5.57 17.59 -8.04
N ILE A 219 6.10 16.48 -7.52
CA ILE A 219 7.14 15.69 -8.20
C ILE A 219 6.62 15.17 -9.55
N ARG A 220 5.36 14.70 -9.63
CA ARG A 220 4.77 14.25 -10.90
C ARG A 220 4.69 15.36 -11.93
N LEU A 221 4.28 16.56 -11.51
CA LEU A 221 4.23 17.74 -12.37
C LEU A 221 5.62 18.13 -12.88
N GLU A 222 6.62 18.14 -11.99
CA GLU A 222 8.01 18.51 -12.33
C GLU A 222 8.69 17.49 -13.24
N THR A 223 8.40 16.20 -13.06
CA THR A 223 9.06 15.12 -13.81
C THR A 223 8.28 14.67 -15.05
N GLY A 224 7.01 15.08 -15.20
CA GLY A 224 6.11 14.53 -16.22
C GLY A 224 5.82 13.03 -16.06
N ALA A 225 6.18 12.43 -14.92
CA ALA A 225 6.01 10.99 -14.69
C ALA A 225 4.51 10.67 -14.46
N HIS A 226 3.85 10.17 -15.50
CA HIS A 226 2.43 9.82 -15.47
C HIS A 226 2.14 8.43 -14.87
N ASP A 227 3.10 7.51 -14.80
CA ASP A 227 2.87 6.14 -14.32
C ASP A 227 4.16 5.40 -13.93
N PRO A 228 4.08 4.50 -12.94
CA PRO A 228 3.99 4.85 -11.54
C PRO A 228 5.41 4.97 -10.98
N ILE A 229 5.63 6.01 -10.19
CA ILE A 229 6.77 6.08 -9.28
C ILE A 229 6.91 4.70 -8.63
N GLU A 230 8.10 4.11 -8.66
CA GLU A 230 8.35 2.81 -8.07
C GLU A 230 7.76 2.77 -6.65
N GLU A 231 7.06 1.70 -6.22
CA GLU A 231 6.43 1.65 -4.88
C GLU A 231 7.46 1.79 -3.74
N TRP A 232 8.75 1.71 -4.09
CA TRP A 232 9.88 2.11 -3.27
C TRP A 232 9.68 3.50 -2.66
N ASP A 233 9.13 4.43 -3.43
CA ASP A 233 8.94 5.82 -3.01
C ASP A 233 7.52 6.09 -2.54
N GLU A 234 6.56 5.29 -2.99
CA GLU A 234 5.15 5.51 -2.73
C GLU A 234 4.54 4.44 -1.81
N TYR A 235 4.09 4.89 -0.64
CA TYR A 235 3.32 4.05 0.25
C TYR A 235 1.90 3.85 -0.29
N CYS A 236 1.50 2.63 -0.63
CA CYS A 236 0.24 2.35 -1.33
C CYS A 236 -1.03 2.89 -0.62
N HIS A 237 -1.02 3.10 0.69
CA HIS A 237 -2.15 3.71 1.41
C HIS A 237 -2.26 5.23 1.22
N LEU A 238 -1.24 5.88 0.66
CA LEU A 238 -1.26 7.29 0.29
C LEU A 238 -2.13 7.54 -0.94
N LEU A 239 -2.14 6.60 -1.87
CA LEU A 239 -2.83 6.70 -3.15
C LEU A 239 -4.34 6.94 -2.97
N PRO A 240 -4.92 7.91 -3.70
CA PRO A 240 -6.36 8.00 -3.95
C PRO A 240 -6.90 6.71 -4.58
N MET A 241 -8.17 6.40 -4.36
CA MET A 241 -8.77 5.15 -4.86
C MET A 241 -8.93 5.16 -6.39
N HIS A 242 -9.17 6.31 -7.01
CA HIS A 242 -9.30 6.42 -8.46
C HIS A 242 -8.00 6.00 -9.17
N GLU A 243 -6.82 6.23 -8.58
CA GLU A 243 -5.55 5.78 -9.16
C GLU A 243 -5.44 4.26 -9.24
N PHE A 244 -6.18 3.51 -8.41
CA PHE A 244 -6.20 2.06 -8.52
C PHE A 244 -7.08 1.55 -9.65
N THR A 245 -8.11 2.32 -10.02
CA THR A 245 -9.23 1.85 -10.85
C THR A 245 -9.33 2.55 -12.20
N HIS A 246 -8.68 3.70 -12.37
CA HIS A 246 -8.72 4.55 -13.55
C HIS A 246 -7.31 4.80 -14.08
N ALA A 247 -7.21 5.09 -15.37
CA ALA A 247 -6.02 5.62 -16.00
C ALA A 247 -5.84 7.12 -15.69
N ALA A 248 -4.65 7.66 -15.99
CA ALA A 248 -4.33 9.07 -15.81
C ALA A 248 -5.27 10.05 -16.56
N ASP A 249 -5.89 9.62 -17.66
CA ASP A 249 -6.89 10.40 -18.42
C ASP A 249 -8.30 10.35 -17.81
N GLY A 250 -8.46 9.69 -16.66
CA GLY A 250 -9.73 9.50 -15.97
C GLY A 250 -10.57 8.36 -16.52
N LYS A 251 -10.07 7.56 -17.46
CA LYS A 251 -10.81 6.42 -18.01
C LYS A 251 -10.78 5.22 -17.08
N GLN A 252 -11.94 4.64 -16.77
CA GLN A 252 -12.04 3.46 -15.92
C GLN A 252 -11.36 2.24 -16.58
N LEU A 253 -10.49 1.55 -15.84
CA LEU A 253 -9.74 0.38 -16.30
C LEU A 253 -10.36 -0.94 -15.82
N VAL A 254 -11.03 -0.93 -14.68
CA VAL A 254 -11.74 -2.09 -14.12
C VAL A 254 -13.17 -2.15 -14.65
N ARG A 255 -13.74 -3.36 -14.75
CA ARG A 255 -15.11 -3.53 -15.24
C ARG A 255 -16.17 -3.13 -14.21
N TYR A 256 -15.97 -3.47 -12.95
CA TYR A 256 -16.94 -3.18 -11.88
C TYR A 256 -16.30 -2.39 -10.73
N ILE A 257 -17.03 -1.40 -10.22
CA ILE A 257 -16.65 -0.65 -9.02
C ILE A 257 -17.77 -0.80 -7.99
N VAL A 258 -17.46 -1.48 -6.91
CA VAL A 258 -18.41 -1.76 -5.82
C VAL A 258 -18.12 -0.83 -4.66
N LYS A 259 -19.13 -0.12 -4.16
CA LYS A 259 -18.97 0.69 -2.96
C LYS A 259 -19.16 -0.17 -1.71
N GLN A 260 -18.22 -0.08 -0.77
CA GLN A 260 -18.18 -0.93 0.41
C GLN A 260 -19.46 -0.80 1.26
N GLU A 261 -19.99 0.42 1.42
CA GLU A 261 -21.22 0.67 2.19
C GLU A 261 -22.49 0.16 1.51
N GLU A 262 -22.47 -0.06 0.20
CA GLU A 262 -23.59 -0.61 -0.58
C GLU A 262 -23.62 -2.14 -0.55
N HIS A 263 -22.58 -2.80 -0.01
CA HIS A 263 -22.44 -4.26 -0.01
C HIS A 263 -23.66 -4.98 0.58
N LYS A 264 -24.23 -4.47 1.68
CA LYS A 264 -25.42 -5.06 2.32
C LYS A 264 -26.66 -5.09 1.41
N SER A 265 -26.74 -4.17 0.46
CA SER A 265 -27.89 -4.10 -0.46
C SER A 265 -27.95 -5.27 -1.45
N LEU A 266 -26.86 -6.04 -1.60
CA LEU A 266 -26.86 -7.27 -2.39
C LEU A 266 -27.90 -8.30 -1.92
N HIS A 267 -28.26 -8.26 -0.64
CA HIS A 267 -29.26 -9.14 -0.04
C HIS A 267 -30.71 -8.61 -0.17
N THR A 268 -30.89 -7.42 -0.75
CA THR A 268 -32.20 -6.76 -0.84
C THR A 268 -32.81 -6.96 -2.23
N ALA A 269 -34.15 -6.87 -2.33
CA ALA A 269 -34.87 -6.96 -3.61
C ALA A 269 -34.49 -5.82 -4.59
N THR A 270 -34.03 -4.69 -4.06
CA THR A 270 -33.59 -3.52 -4.83
C THR A 270 -32.13 -3.17 -4.50
N PRO A 271 -31.15 -3.87 -5.10
CA PRO A 271 -29.73 -3.60 -4.88
C PRO A 271 -29.36 -2.16 -5.23
N SER A 272 -28.39 -1.60 -4.51
CA SER A 272 -27.89 -0.25 -4.78
C SER A 272 -27.22 -0.18 -6.16
N PRO A 273 -27.09 1.03 -6.75
CA PRO A 273 -26.60 1.17 -8.11
C PRO A 273 -25.24 0.52 -8.39
N SER A 274 -24.27 0.60 -7.46
CA SER A 274 -22.92 0.02 -7.70
C SER A 274 -22.89 -1.50 -7.75
N VAL A 275 -23.95 -2.17 -7.31
CA VAL A 275 -24.05 -3.63 -7.24
C VAL A 275 -25.19 -4.21 -8.07
N LYS A 276 -25.98 -3.37 -8.74
CA LYS A 276 -27.16 -3.82 -9.50
C LYS A 276 -26.80 -4.65 -10.74
N ASN A 277 -25.75 -4.25 -11.46
CA ASN A 277 -25.39 -4.79 -12.78
C ASN A 277 -24.02 -5.52 -12.78
N ILE A 278 -23.66 -6.16 -11.67
CA ILE A 278 -22.43 -6.97 -11.58
C ILE A 278 -22.64 -8.38 -12.14
N SER A 279 -21.56 -9.07 -12.54
CA SER A 279 -21.65 -10.46 -13.00
C SER A 279 -22.12 -11.41 -11.89
N THR A 280 -22.75 -12.52 -12.27
CA THR A 280 -23.23 -13.55 -11.33
C THR A 280 -22.12 -14.07 -10.43
N ALA A 281 -20.96 -14.41 -11.01
CA ALA A 281 -19.79 -14.87 -10.27
C ALA A 281 -19.30 -13.82 -9.24
N LEU A 282 -19.28 -12.53 -9.62
CA LEU A 282 -18.91 -11.46 -8.70
C LEU A 282 -19.96 -11.27 -7.59
N LYS A 283 -21.26 -11.34 -7.94
CA LYS A 283 -22.35 -11.24 -6.97
C LYS A 283 -22.25 -12.35 -5.93
N GLU A 284 -22.05 -13.59 -6.35
CA GLU A 284 -21.88 -14.74 -5.48
C GLU A 284 -20.66 -14.56 -4.56
N ALA A 285 -19.50 -14.21 -5.13
CA ALA A 285 -18.27 -13.96 -4.39
C ALA A 285 -18.43 -12.88 -3.29
N LEU A 286 -19.23 -11.85 -3.56
CA LEU A 286 -19.51 -10.79 -2.59
C LEU A 286 -20.54 -11.23 -1.54
N MET A 287 -21.55 -12.01 -1.91
CA MET A 287 -22.58 -12.52 -0.99
C MET A 287 -22.01 -13.52 0.03
N THR A 288 -21.02 -14.31 -0.36
CA THR A 288 -20.35 -15.29 0.52
C THR A 288 -19.19 -14.70 1.30
N MET A 289 -18.85 -13.42 1.09
CA MET A 289 -17.71 -12.79 1.74
C MET A 289 -17.94 -12.67 3.27
N PRO A 290 -17.06 -13.27 4.10
CA PRO A 290 -17.21 -13.21 5.54
C PRO A 290 -16.85 -11.82 6.07
N HIS A 291 -17.68 -11.29 6.97
CA HIS A 291 -17.41 -10.02 7.66
C HIS A 291 -16.37 -10.22 8.77
N THR A 292 -15.10 -10.37 8.40
CA THR A 292 -14.00 -10.69 9.33
C THR A 292 -13.37 -9.47 10.00
N ASN A 293 -13.52 -8.28 9.42
CA ASN A 293 -12.87 -7.06 9.91
C ASN A 293 -13.80 -6.28 10.85
N ASN A 294 -13.78 -6.60 12.15
CA ASN A 294 -14.54 -5.88 13.18
C ASN A 294 -13.62 -5.20 14.21
N ARG A 295 -12.60 -4.46 13.75
CA ARG A 295 -11.83 -3.61 14.66
C ARG A 295 -12.78 -2.60 15.32
N LYS A 296 -12.97 -2.74 16.63
CA LYS A 296 -13.76 -1.81 17.44
C LYS A 296 -13.16 -0.42 17.29
N ARG A 297 -14.01 0.55 16.95
CA ARG A 297 -13.64 1.97 16.94
C ARG A 297 -14.11 2.56 18.26
N SER A 298 -13.33 3.47 18.83
CA SER A 298 -13.73 4.19 20.05
C SER A 298 -14.91 5.12 19.81
N LYS A 299 -15.09 5.58 18.57
CA LYS A 299 -16.19 6.47 18.16
C LYS A 299 -16.56 6.29 16.67
N PRO A 300 -17.77 6.71 16.26
CA PRO A 300 -18.15 6.84 14.85
C PRO A 300 -17.12 7.60 14.02
N TRP A 301 -16.97 7.24 12.74
CA TRP A 301 -15.90 7.79 11.90
C TRP A 301 -16.06 9.30 11.63
N LYS A 302 -17.30 9.81 11.59
CA LYS A 302 -17.57 11.25 11.38
C LYS A 302 -17.00 12.11 12.51
N GLU A 303 -17.03 11.63 13.74
CA GLU A 303 -16.56 12.36 14.92
C GLU A 303 -15.03 12.51 14.99
N TYR A 304 -14.28 11.93 14.06
CA TYR A 304 -12.84 12.18 13.95
C TYR A 304 -12.52 13.52 13.30
N PHE A 305 -13.46 14.10 12.55
CA PHE A 305 -13.22 15.27 11.72
C PHE A 305 -13.55 16.57 12.46
N ASP A 306 -12.65 17.53 12.30
CA ASP A 306 -12.91 18.96 12.45
C ASP A 306 -12.96 19.60 11.04
N ALA A 307 -13.32 20.89 10.96
CA ALA A 307 -13.44 21.58 9.67
C ALA A 307 -12.13 21.56 8.85
N GLU A 308 -10.98 21.64 9.52
CA GLU A 308 -9.67 21.61 8.88
C GLU A 308 -9.39 20.22 8.26
N THR A 309 -9.53 19.15 9.03
CA THR A 309 -9.28 17.78 8.56
C THR A 309 -10.28 17.35 7.51
N GLU A 310 -11.52 17.81 7.57
CA GLU A 310 -12.50 17.62 6.51
C GLU A 310 -11.99 18.25 5.20
N GLN A 311 -11.58 19.52 5.23
CA GLN A 311 -11.10 20.22 4.05
C GLN A 311 -9.85 19.57 3.45
N LEU A 312 -8.91 19.11 4.28
CA LEU A 312 -7.71 18.40 3.81
C LEU A 312 -8.07 17.07 3.11
N VAL A 313 -9.06 16.35 3.61
CA VAL A 313 -9.52 15.09 2.98
C VAL A 313 -10.29 15.37 1.69
N ARG A 314 -11.09 16.44 1.64
CA ARG A 314 -11.73 16.91 0.39
C ARG A 314 -10.68 17.21 -0.68
N ASP A 315 -9.61 17.91 -0.33
CA ASP A 315 -8.52 18.23 -1.27
C ASP A 315 -7.76 16.96 -1.70
N MET A 316 -7.35 16.09 -0.77
CA MET A 316 -6.63 14.85 -1.12
C MET A 316 -7.41 13.91 -2.05
N TYR A 317 -8.74 13.86 -1.90
CA TYR A 317 -9.59 12.88 -2.56
C TYR A 317 -10.65 13.52 -3.45
N ALA A 318 -10.45 14.76 -3.91
CA ALA A 318 -11.40 15.49 -4.75
C ALA A 318 -11.88 14.63 -5.93
N ARG A 319 -10.94 13.97 -6.63
CA ARG A 319 -11.26 13.09 -7.75
C ARG A 319 -11.98 11.80 -7.34
N ASP A 320 -11.71 11.25 -6.16
CA ASP A 320 -12.47 10.10 -5.66
C ASP A 320 -13.92 10.48 -5.37
N PHE A 321 -14.17 11.69 -4.84
CA PHE A 321 -15.55 12.17 -4.62
C PHE A 321 -16.31 12.28 -5.94
N GLU A 322 -15.70 12.91 -6.93
CA GLU A 322 -16.27 13.10 -8.27
C GLU A 322 -16.53 11.76 -8.99
N VAL A 323 -15.47 10.95 -9.17
CA VAL A 323 -15.51 9.74 -9.99
C VAL A 323 -16.44 8.68 -9.41
N PHE A 324 -16.52 8.57 -8.07
CA PHE A 324 -17.38 7.58 -7.43
C PHE A 324 -18.74 8.15 -6.99
N GLY A 325 -19.04 9.42 -7.27
CA GLY A 325 -20.30 10.04 -6.86
C GLY A 325 -20.52 10.00 -5.35
N TYR A 326 -19.48 10.30 -4.56
CA TYR A 326 -19.62 10.54 -3.12
C TYR A 326 -19.89 12.01 -2.86
N SER A 327 -20.76 12.31 -1.89
CA SER A 327 -20.87 13.70 -1.42
C SER A 327 -19.52 14.15 -0.84
N PRO A 328 -19.02 15.33 -1.24
CA PRO A 328 -17.83 15.92 -0.63
C PRO A 328 -18.11 16.41 0.80
N SER A 329 -19.35 16.40 1.28
CA SER A 329 -19.75 16.91 2.59
C SER A 329 -20.00 15.81 3.62
N LEU A 330 -19.51 15.99 4.85
CA LEU A 330 -19.77 15.06 5.97
C LEU A 330 -21.24 15.02 6.40
N ASN A 331 -21.93 16.16 6.29
CA ASN A 331 -23.28 16.37 6.80
C ASN A 331 -24.37 16.08 5.79
N GLU A 332 -24.03 16.01 4.51
CA GLU A 332 -24.95 15.48 3.52
C GLU A 332 -25.07 13.98 3.76
N SER A 333 -26.17 13.59 4.42
CA SER A 333 -26.67 12.22 4.29
C SER A 333 -26.66 11.89 2.80
N ALA A 334 -26.16 10.73 2.42
CA ALA A 334 -26.16 10.24 1.05
C ALA A 334 -27.61 10.09 0.54
N LYS A 335 -28.34 11.20 0.36
CA LYS A 335 -29.35 11.30 -0.67
C LYS A 335 -28.55 11.03 -1.91
N ALA A 336 -28.79 9.86 -2.50
CA ALA A 336 -28.19 9.48 -3.77
C ALA A 336 -28.40 10.67 -4.70
N VAL A 337 -27.33 11.46 -4.91
CA VAL A 337 -27.32 12.38 -6.03
C VAL A 337 -27.55 11.44 -7.19
N GLY A 338 -28.65 11.65 -7.92
CA GLY A 338 -29.04 10.82 -9.07
C GLY A 338 -28.06 10.99 -10.24
N THR A 339 -26.76 11.01 -9.97
CA THR A 339 -25.70 10.90 -10.95
C THR A 339 -25.75 9.50 -11.52
N THR A 340 -26.09 9.45 -12.80
CA THR A 340 -26.04 8.32 -13.72
C THR A 340 -24.66 7.66 -13.86
N ALA A 341 -23.66 8.06 -13.06
CA ALA A 341 -22.27 7.60 -13.14
C ALA A 341 -22.07 6.12 -12.78
N SER A 342 -23.03 5.49 -12.11
CA SER A 342 -23.00 4.03 -11.82
C SER A 342 -23.69 3.19 -12.88
N ASP A 343 -24.55 3.81 -13.71
CA ASP A 343 -25.08 3.10 -14.87
C ASP A 343 -23.97 3.09 -15.93
N PRO A 344 -23.68 1.94 -16.54
CA PRO A 344 -22.85 1.95 -17.74
C PRO A 344 -23.41 3.00 -18.71
N PRO A 345 -22.57 3.80 -19.39
CA PRO A 345 -23.06 4.79 -20.33
C PRO A 345 -24.05 4.12 -21.31
N PRO A 346 -25.10 4.83 -21.77
CA PRO A 346 -26.06 4.28 -22.73
C PRO A 346 -25.31 3.64 -23.91
N GLY A 347 -25.40 2.31 -24.06
CA GLY A 347 -24.53 1.51 -24.95
C GLY A 347 -23.71 0.41 -24.26
N GLY A 348 -23.84 0.25 -22.94
CA GLY A 348 -23.03 -0.70 -22.17
C GLY A 348 -21.68 -0.09 -21.79
N TRP A 349 -20.92 -0.76 -20.92
CA TRP A 349 -19.52 -0.37 -20.72
C TRP A 349 -18.85 -0.42 -22.10
N PRO A 350 -18.26 0.68 -22.60
CA PRO A 350 -17.51 0.62 -23.84
C PRO A 350 -16.50 -0.52 -23.71
N GLU A 351 -16.26 -1.24 -24.81
CA GLU A 351 -15.18 -2.24 -24.87
C GLU A 351 -13.98 -1.66 -24.10
N PRO A 352 -13.43 -2.39 -23.11
CA PRO A 352 -12.62 -1.77 -22.07
C PRO A 352 -11.55 -0.86 -22.64
N ALA A 353 -11.22 0.13 -21.84
CA ALA A 353 -10.32 1.19 -22.18
C ALA A 353 -8.93 0.81 -22.70
N VAL A 354 -8.19 -0.07 -22.01
CA VAL A 354 -8.29 -1.49 -22.34
C VAL A 354 -7.67 -1.69 -23.72
N VAL A 355 -8.52 -2.08 -24.67
CA VAL A 355 -8.17 -2.34 -26.07
C VAL A 355 -7.60 -1.11 -26.75
N SER A 356 -8.19 0.08 -26.54
CA SER A 356 -7.69 1.33 -27.15
C SER A 356 -6.34 1.80 -26.55
N LEU A 357 -6.12 1.53 -25.26
CA LEU A 357 -4.87 1.85 -24.56
C LEU A 357 -3.75 0.94 -25.05
N VAL A 358 -4.01 -0.36 -25.24
CA VAL A 358 -3.04 -1.30 -25.83
C VAL A 358 -2.61 -0.86 -27.21
N LYS A 359 -3.57 -0.47 -28.07
CA LYS A 359 -3.25 0.02 -29.41
C LYS A 359 -2.32 1.24 -29.36
N ARG A 360 -2.49 2.13 -28.39
CA ARG A 360 -1.61 3.31 -28.17
C ARG A 360 -0.27 2.97 -27.52
N VAL A 361 -0.23 2.08 -26.53
CA VAL A 361 1.02 1.69 -25.85
C VAL A 361 1.90 0.90 -26.81
N SER A 362 1.34 -0.07 -27.53
CA SER A 362 2.06 -0.85 -28.54
C SER A 362 2.64 0.05 -29.64
N SER A 363 1.92 1.07 -30.09
CA SER A 363 2.47 2.03 -31.08
C SER A 363 3.56 2.94 -30.51
N SER A 364 3.47 3.33 -29.23
CA SER A 364 4.52 4.13 -28.57
C SER A 364 5.81 3.35 -28.28
N VAL A 365 5.71 2.06 -27.95
CA VAL A 365 6.87 1.20 -27.69
C VAL A 365 7.54 0.83 -29.02
N SER A 366 6.76 0.49 -30.05
CA SER A 366 7.30 0.25 -31.39
C SER A 366 8.02 1.48 -31.97
N SER A 367 7.50 2.70 -31.76
CA SER A 367 8.16 3.92 -32.24
C SER A 367 9.46 4.26 -31.50
N ARG A 368 9.58 3.94 -30.21
CA ARG A 368 10.86 4.10 -29.46
C ARG A 368 11.92 3.08 -29.87
N LEU A 369 11.52 1.85 -30.19
CA LEU A 369 12.46 0.81 -30.66
C LEU A 369 12.96 1.08 -32.08
N THR A 370 12.13 1.62 -32.96
CA THR A 370 12.55 2.02 -34.31
C THR A 370 13.43 3.26 -34.30
N SER A 371 13.18 4.24 -33.41
CA SER A 371 14.04 5.42 -33.27
C SER A 371 15.42 5.08 -32.69
N SER A 372 15.53 4.10 -31.79
CA SER A 372 16.82 3.67 -31.25
C SER A 372 17.70 2.93 -32.27
N HIS A 373 17.10 2.27 -33.26
CA HIS A 373 17.86 1.64 -34.34
C HIS A 373 18.27 2.61 -35.45
N ALA A 374 17.44 3.61 -35.76
CA ALA A 374 17.79 4.65 -36.72
C ALA A 374 18.99 5.50 -36.25
N SER A 375 19.04 5.86 -34.96
CA SER A 375 20.16 6.64 -34.41
C SER A 375 21.49 5.86 -34.29
N SER A 376 21.48 4.52 -34.39
CA SER A 376 22.70 3.71 -34.31
C SER A 376 23.38 3.47 -35.67
N ARG A 377 22.68 3.74 -36.79
CA ARG A 377 23.26 3.61 -38.14
C ARG A 377 24.00 4.86 -38.59
N ASP A 378 23.64 6.04 -38.09
CA ASP A 378 24.26 7.31 -38.53
C ASP A 378 25.62 7.62 -37.88
N THR A 379 25.95 6.99 -36.75
CA THR A 379 27.25 7.18 -36.08
C THR A 379 28.36 6.23 -36.54
N ARG A 380 28.08 5.31 -37.48
CA ARG A 380 29.11 4.37 -37.98
C ARG A 380 29.70 4.76 -39.34
N GLU A 381 29.10 5.70 -40.06
CA GLU A 381 29.58 6.08 -41.41
C GLU A 381 30.46 7.35 -41.43
N THR A 382 30.59 8.08 -40.31
CA THR A 382 31.41 9.31 -40.21
C THR A 382 32.77 9.14 -39.51
N ARG A 383 33.19 7.91 -39.17
CA ARG A 383 34.45 7.67 -38.41
C ARG A 383 35.53 6.86 -39.14
N GLU A 384 35.46 6.72 -40.47
CA GLU A 384 36.49 6.00 -41.24
C GLU A 384 37.28 6.84 -42.28
N THR A 385 37.04 8.15 -42.39
CA THR A 385 37.72 9.02 -43.39
C THR A 385 38.56 10.15 -42.78
N ARG A 386 39.24 9.91 -41.65
CA ARG A 386 40.23 10.87 -41.14
C ARG A 386 41.41 10.21 -40.44
N SER A 387 42.21 9.49 -41.20
CA SER A 387 43.57 9.13 -40.81
C SER A 387 44.46 9.13 -42.04
N THR A 388 45.14 10.27 -42.30
CA THR A 388 46.45 10.39 -42.97
C THR A 388 46.81 11.88 -43.11
N ARG A 389 48.12 12.18 -42.95
CA ARG A 389 48.81 13.50 -42.96
C ARG A 389 48.65 14.35 -41.68
N ASN A 390 49.68 14.95 -41.09
CA ASN A 390 51.02 15.28 -41.58
C ASN A 390 52.03 15.47 -40.43
N THR A 391 53.29 15.21 -40.75
CA THR A 391 54.52 15.32 -39.95
C THR A 391 55.09 16.76 -39.84
N ARG A 392 55.83 16.97 -38.73
CA ARG A 392 57.09 17.74 -38.53
C ARG A 392 57.09 19.23 -38.12
N ASN A 393 57.99 19.45 -37.13
CA ASN A 393 58.77 20.65 -36.73
C ASN A 393 58.04 21.71 -35.85
N THR A 394 58.61 22.31 -34.79
CA THR A 394 60.01 22.46 -34.34
C THR A 394 60.08 22.93 -32.86
N VAL A 395 61.25 22.68 -32.27
CA VAL A 395 61.89 23.16 -31.01
C VAL A 395 61.53 24.57 -30.49
N GLY A 396 61.46 24.71 -29.16
CA GLY A 396 61.67 25.99 -28.47
C GLY A 396 61.19 26.02 -26.99
N THR A 397 62.08 25.73 -26.04
CA THR A 397 62.09 26.28 -24.66
C THR A 397 62.94 27.57 -24.67
N PRO A 398 62.71 28.60 -23.81
CA PRO A 398 62.86 28.46 -22.35
C PRO A 398 61.98 29.37 -21.43
N GLU A 399 62.03 29.00 -20.14
CA GLU A 399 62.01 29.80 -18.89
C GLU A 399 61.15 31.06 -18.69
N GLY A 400 60.45 31.08 -17.53
CA GLY A 400 60.57 32.19 -16.57
C GLY A 400 59.33 33.08 -16.32
N GLY A 401 58.98 33.25 -15.05
CA GLY A 401 58.16 34.38 -14.52
C GLY A 401 56.71 33.99 -14.17
N SER A 402 56.33 33.86 -12.89
CA SER A 402 56.11 34.92 -11.87
C SER A 402 54.75 35.62 -11.98
N SER A 403 53.94 35.40 -10.93
CA SER A 403 53.02 36.35 -10.26
C SER A 403 51.76 36.90 -10.96
N GLY A 404 50.68 36.93 -10.18
CA GLY A 404 49.40 37.59 -10.47
C GLY A 404 48.28 36.55 -10.53
N GLY A 405 47.40 36.40 -9.54
CA GLY A 405 46.65 37.44 -8.85
C GLY A 405 45.17 37.11 -9.10
N SER A 406 44.53 36.42 -8.17
CA SER A 406 43.09 36.19 -8.21
C SER A 406 42.46 36.52 -6.86
N ASP A 407 41.95 37.74 -6.81
CA ASP A 407 40.95 38.21 -5.87
C ASP A 407 39.70 37.34 -5.96
N VAL A 408 39.32 36.70 -4.85
CA VAL A 408 37.97 36.19 -4.66
C VAL A 408 37.48 36.59 -3.27
N HIS A 409 36.38 37.36 -3.31
CA HIS A 409 35.57 37.87 -2.22
C HIS A 409 35.51 37.00 -0.96
N ARG A 410 35.95 37.58 0.17
CA ARG A 410 35.67 37.13 1.54
C ARG A 410 34.60 38.05 2.13
N ALA A 411 33.37 37.55 2.24
CA ALA A 411 32.32 38.20 3.04
C ALA A 411 32.28 37.53 4.42
N CYS A 412 32.60 38.32 5.45
CA CYS A 412 32.48 37.99 6.87
C CYS A 412 31.09 38.34 7.42
N PHE A 413 30.86 37.87 8.65
CA PHE A 413 29.86 38.29 9.66
C PHE A 413 28.46 37.67 9.54
N ALA A 414 27.81 37.17 10.60
CA ALA A 414 28.14 37.13 12.03
C ALA A 414 27.44 35.96 12.74
N SER A 415 28.09 35.46 13.79
CA SER A 415 27.48 34.68 14.87
C SER A 415 26.68 35.60 15.81
N PRO A 416 25.66 35.07 16.51
CA PRO A 416 25.29 35.58 17.82
C PRO A 416 25.45 34.52 18.91
N THR A 417 26.29 34.87 19.89
CA THR A 417 26.42 34.21 21.19
C THR A 417 25.32 34.66 22.16
N LYS A 418 24.77 33.67 22.88
CA LYS A 418 24.27 33.70 24.27
C LYS A 418 23.32 34.81 24.73
N GLN A 419 22.12 34.40 25.13
CA GLN A 419 21.58 34.72 26.46
C GLN A 419 20.60 33.63 26.92
N ALA A 420 21.00 32.90 27.97
CA ALA A 420 20.18 31.90 28.64
C ALA A 420 19.42 32.59 29.79
N GLY A 421 18.12 32.77 29.61
CA GLY A 421 17.20 33.20 30.66
C GLY A 421 16.69 31.99 31.45
N LYS A 422 17.01 31.96 32.74
CA LYS A 422 16.43 31.07 33.74
C LYS A 422 14.95 31.42 33.93
N HIS A 423 14.05 30.48 33.69
CA HIS A 423 12.76 30.42 34.39
C HIS A 423 12.49 28.98 34.82
N ALA A 424 12.66 28.76 36.12
CA ALA A 424 12.21 27.57 36.81
C ALA A 424 10.73 27.75 37.16
N SER A 425 9.87 26.85 36.71
CA SER A 425 8.54 26.64 37.29
C SER A 425 8.46 25.19 37.74
N HIS A 426 8.43 25.01 39.06
CA HIS A 426 8.17 23.76 39.74
C HIS A 426 6.79 23.21 39.36
N GLY A 427 6.76 22.00 38.81
CA GLY A 427 5.56 21.18 38.70
C GLY A 427 5.77 19.90 39.49
N ASN A 428 5.14 19.84 40.66
CA ASN A 428 5.21 18.72 41.60
C ASN A 428 4.75 17.41 40.96
N PHE A 429 5.63 16.40 41.01
CA PHE A 429 5.32 15.01 40.73
C PHE A 429 4.88 14.36 42.06
N THR A 430 3.58 14.18 42.26
CA THR A 430 3.06 13.36 43.36
C THR A 430 2.48 12.06 42.81
N SER A 431 3.19 10.98 43.17
CA SER A 431 2.65 9.70 43.65
C SER A 431 1.73 8.88 42.73
N LEU A 432 2.36 7.88 42.11
CA LEU A 432 1.76 6.59 41.75
C LEU A 432 1.47 5.79 43.04
N ALA A 433 0.21 5.74 43.47
CA ALA A 433 -0.28 4.75 44.44
C ALA A 433 -1.81 4.69 44.42
N ALA A 434 -2.41 3.84 43.57
CA ALA A 434 -3.76 3.29 43.77
C ALA A 434 -4.12 2.28 42.67
N MET A 435 -3.70 1.02 42.81
CA MET A 435 -4.43 -0.11 42.22
C MET A 435 -4.37 -1.30 43.18
N SER A 436 -5.36 -1.35 44.07
CA SER A 436 -5.75 -2.54 44.82
C SER A 436 -7.23 -2.42 45.16
N LYS A 437 -7.94 -3.54 45.02
CA LYS A 437 -9.36 -3.79 45.32
C LYS A 437 -10.39 -3.44 44.23
N ILE A 438 -10.74 -4.45 43.43
CA ILE A 438 -12.16 -4.78 43.21
C ILE A 438 -12.31 -6.29 43.48
N SER A 439 -13.04 -6.58 44.54
CA SER A 439 -13.57 -7.89 44.92
C SER A 439 -14.84 -8.21 44.15
N GLU A 440 -15.01 -9.50 43.85
CA GLU A 440 -16.24 -10.29 44.02
C GLU A 440 -17.61 -9.62 43.80
N ALA A 441 -18.25 -10.00 42.69
CA ALA A 441 -19.69 -10.28 42.55
C ALA A 441 -19.87 -10.95 41.18
N GLY A 442 -20.62 -12.02 40.95
CA GLY A 442 -21.44 -12.90 41.75
C GLY A 442 -21.89 -14.00 40.79
N ALA A 443 -21.71 -15.25 41.17
CA ALA A 443 -22.16 -16.39 40.38
C ALA A 443 -23.62 -16.70 40.77
N THR A 444 -24.55 -16.44 39.86
CA THR A 444 -25.92 -16.97 39.92
C THR A 444 -26.12 -17.98 38.82
N SER A 445 -26.26 -19.22 39.26
CA SER A 445 -26.83 -20.36 38.54
C SER A 445 -28.31 -20.10 38.23
N THR A 446 -28.78 -20.52 37.05
CA THR A 446 -29.79 -21.60 36.89
C THR A 446 -30.16 -21.84 35.43
N PRO A 447 -30.67 -23.05 35.09
CA PRO A 447 -30.77 -23.57 33.73
C PRO A 447 -32.20 -23.47 33.16
N ASN A 448 -32.33 -23.55 31.84
CA ASN A 448 -33.49 -24.06 31.08
C ASN A 448 -33.04 -24.09 29.60
N GLY A 449 -33.04 -25.19 28.86
CA GLY A 449 -34.07 -26.21 28.78
C GLY A 449 -35.04 -25.84 27.64
N ARG A 450 -34.70 -26.15 26.38
CA ARG A 450 -35.70 -26.25 25.32
C ARG A 450 -35.26 -27.18 24.18
N SER A 451 -35.87 -28.36 24.21
CA SER A 451 -36.08 -29.26 23.09
C SER A 451 -36.86 -28.57 21.98
N MET A 452 -36.51 -28.81 20.72
CA MET A 452 -37.49 -28.82 19.63
C MET A 452 -37.34 -30.09 18.81
N SER A 453 -38.48 -30.77 18.74
CA SER A 453 -38.86 -31.89 17.92
C SER A 453 -38.73 -31.58 16.43
N ALA A 454 -38.24 -32.56 15.68
CA ALA A 454 -38.48 -32.70 14.25
C ALA A 454 -39.71 -33.59 14.04
N ALA A 455 -40.69 -33.10 13.29
CA ALA A 455 -41.67 -33.89 12.57
C ALA A 455 -42.18 -33.05 11.38
N SER A 456 -42.37 -33.76 10.26
CA SER A 456 -42.92 -33.39 8.94
C SER A 456 -42.17 -32.33 8.13
#